data_AF-S9RCK9-F1
#
_entry.id   AF-S9RCK9-F1
#
_cell.length_a   1.000
_cell.length_b   1.000
_cell.length_c   1.000
_cell.angle_alpha   90.00
_cell.angle_beta   90.00
_cell.angle_gamma   90.00
#
_symmetry.space_group_name_H-M   'P 1'
#
loop_
_entity.id
_entity.type
_entity.pdbx_description
1 polymer ?
#
loop_
_entity_poly.entity_id
_entity_poly.type
_entity_poly.pdbx_seq_one_letter_code
_entity_poly.pdbx_strand_id
1 'polypeptide(L)' 'MPGTRLSQIEGMPPSPTAIGAGDPFAPRNPFATDRCLNERPTLAQAIDSVEGHKVAAWYDLRPHIAAQG' A
#
# COMPACT_ATOMS: atom_id res chain seq x y z
N MET A 1 -14.91 -21.49 14.89
CA MET A 1 -13.45 -21.27 14.72
C MET A 1 -13.17 -19.90 15.34
N PRO A 2 -12.34 -19.79 16.39
CA PRO A 2 -12.04 -18.47 16.97
C PRO A 2 -11.40 -17.60 15.88
N GLY A 3 -11.96 -16.40 15.68
CA GLY A 3 -11.55 -15.49 14.61
C GLY A 3 -10.08 -15.09 14.74
N THR A 4 -9.32 -15.28 13.67
CA THR A 4 -7.90 -14.96 13.62
C THR A 4 -7.68 -13.49 13.99
N ARG A 5 -6.73 -13.22 14.89
CA ARG A 5 -6.41 -11.86 15.34
C ARG A 5 -5.95 -11.04 14.13
N LEU A 6 -6.66 -9.95 13.84
CA LEU A 6 -6.26 -9.01 12.79
C LEU A 6 -4.93 -8.35 13.19
N SER A 7 -3.96 -8.35 12.28
CA SER A 7 -2.70 -7.62 12.48
C SER A 7 -3.00 -6.12 12.51
N GLN A 8 -2.70 -5.47 13.63
CA GLN A 8 -2.72 -4.02 13.67
C GLN A 8 -1.57 -3.48 12.83
N ILE A 9 -1.89 -2.50 11.98
CA ILE A 9 -0.87 -1.71 11.30
C ILE A 9 -0.32 -0.74 12.34
N GLU A 10 0.94 -0.90 12.73
CA GLU A 10 1.58 0.01 13.69
C GLU A 10 1.74 1.40 13.07
N GLY A 11 1.50 2.44 13.87
CA GLY A 11 1.67 3.84 13.49
C GLY A 11 0.38 4.67 13.42
N MET A 12 0.54 5.99 13.49
CA MET A 12 -0.56 6.96 13.39
C MET A 12 -0.79 7.31 11.91
N PRO A 13 -2.03 7.60 11.45
CA PRO A 13 -2.25 8.11 10.10
C PRO A 13 -1.36 9.33 9.86
N PRO A 14 -0.69 9.40 8.69
CA PRO A 14 0.13 10.56 8.36
C PRO A 14 -0.76 11.80 8.33
N SER A 15 -0.26 12.92 8.87
CA SER A 15 -0.99 14.17 8.86
C SER A 15 -1.28 14.59 7.40
N PRO A 16 -2.52 14.94 7.05
CA PRO A 16 -2.89 15.28 5.67
C PRO A 16 -2.15 16.52 5.13
N THR A 17 -1.61 17.37 6.02
CA THR A 17 -0.81 18.56 5.70
C THR A 17 0.66 18.24 5.42
N ALA A 18 1.15 17.06 5.78
CA ALA A 18 2.55 16.64 5.65
C ALA A 18 2.74 15.54 4.59
N ILE A 19 1.81 15.44 3.63
CA ILE A 19 1.95 14.53 2.50
C ILE A 19 3.02 15.13 1.58
N GLY A 20 4.22 14.54 1.58
CA GLY A 20 5.31 14.94 0.69
C GLY A 20 5.01 14.69 -0.79
N ALA A 21 6.03 14.84 -1.63
CA ALA A 21 5.92 14.61 -3.08
C ALA A 21 5.58 13.16 -3.44
N GLY A 22 5.93 12.19 -2.58
CA GLY A 22 5.63 10.77 -2.75
C GLY A 22 4.23 10.34 -2.29
N ASP A 23 4.10 9.03 -2.16
CA ASP A 23 2.89 8.34 -1.74
C ASP A 23 2.59 8.54 -0.24
N PRO A 24 1.37 8.96 0.13
CA PRO A 24 1.00 9.20 1.53
C PRO A 24 1.02 7.93 2.38
N PHE A 25 0.91 6.74 1.80
CA PHE A 25 0.93 5.47 2.53
C PHE A 25 2.34 4.93 2.74
N ALA A 26 3.35 5.42 2.01
CA ALA A 26 4.74 5.02 2.15
C ALA A 26 5.26 4.93 3.61
N PRO A 27 5.03 5.90 4.52
CA PRO A 27 5.54 5.82 5.90
C PRO A 27 4.94 4.72 6.76
N ARG A 28 3.79 4.15 6.38
CA ARG A 28 3.14 3.03 7.11
C ARG A 28 3.19 1.72 6.34
N ASN A 29 3.79 1.74 5.18
CA ASN A 29 3.77 0.62 4.26
C ASN A 29 5.10 -0.12 4.40
N PRO A 30 5.11 -1.33 5.00
CA PRO A 30 6.35 -2.08 5.18
C PRO A 30 6.99 -2.50 3.86
N PHE A 31 6.24 -2.41 2.75
CA PHE A 31 6.70 -2.69 1.39
C PHE A 31 6.92 -1.41 0.56
N ALA A 32 6.98 -0.24 1.21
CA ALA A 32 7.32 0.99 0.51
C ALA A 32 8.70 0.88 -0.15
N THR A 33 8.79 1.27 -1.41
CA THR A 33 10.07 1.39 -2.12
C THR A 33 10.55 2.84 -2.06
N ASP A 34 11.83 3.07 -2.31
CA ASP A 34 12.41 4.43 -2.39
C ASP A 34 11.68 5.30 -3.44
N ARG A 35 11.18 4.66 -4.49
CA ARG A 35 10.33 5.28 -5.52
C ARG A 35 8.98 5.77 -4.97
N CYS A 36 8.36 5.04 -4.04
CA CYS A 36 7.13 5.48 -3.38
C CYS A 36 7.34 6.74 -2.52
N LEU A 37 8.55 7.00 -2.02
CA LEU A 37 8.85 8.18 -1.20
C LEU A 37 9.06 9.45 -2.04
N ASN A 38 9.48 9.28 -3.30
CA ASN A 38 9.82 10.38 -4.20
C ASN A 38 8.74 10.66 -5.27
N GLU A 39 8.06 9.63 -5.78
CA GLU A 39 7.07 9.75 -6.86
C GLU A 39 5.70 9.19 -6.43
N ARG A 40 4.64 9.94 -6.74
CA ARG A 40 3.25 9.47 -6.57
C ARG A 40 2.88 8.44 -7.64
N PRO A 41 2.42 7.24 -7.25
CA PRO A 41 1.94 6.27 -8.21
C PRO A 41 0.66 6.76 -8.89
N THR A 42 0.57 6.53 -10.20
CA THR A 42 -0.67 6.77 -10.96
C THR A 42 -1.72 5.71 -10.65
N LEU A 43 -2.99 6.12 -10.72
CA LEU A 43 -4.13 5.23 -10.52
C LEU A 43 -4.25 4.24 -11.70
N ALA A 44 -3.83 2.99 -11.49
CA ALA A 44 -3.85 1.92 -12.47
C ALA A 44 -4.88 0.84 -12.10
N GLN A 45 -5.35 0.07 -13.08
CA GLN A 45 -6.20 -1.09 -12.82
C GLN A 45 -5.37 -2.17 -12.08
N ALA A 46 -5.90 -2.71 -10.99
CA ALA A 46 -5.24 -3.81 -10.30
C ALA A 46 -5.19 -5.05 -11.23
N ILE A 47 -3.99 -5.61 -11.42
CA ILE A 47 -3.74 -6.86 -12.16
C ILE A 47 -4.67 -7.95 -11.58
N ASP A 48 -5.24 -8.92 -12.29
CA ASP A 48 -6.09 -9.96 -11.66
C ASP A 48 -7.24 -9.44 -10.75
N SER A 49 -7.82 -8.27 -11.06
CA SER A 49 -8.95 -7.74 -10.29
C SER A 49 -10.12 -7.33 -11.18
N VAL A 50 -11.30 -7.22 -10.59
CA VAL A 50 -12.54 -6.86 -11.29
C VAL A 50 -12.44 -5.47 -11.92
N GLU A 51 -13.14 -5.26 -13.04
CA GLU A 51 -13.13 -3.95 -13.71
C GLU A 51 -13.57 -2.85 -12.73
N GLY A 52 -12.85 -1.73 -12.73
CA GLY A 52 -13.11 -0.62 -11.81
C GLY A 52 -12.35 -0.68 -10.48
N HIS A 53 -11.73 -1.82 -10.13
CA HIS A 53 -10.81 -1.86 -9.00
C HIS A 53 -9.44 -1.28 -9.39
N LYS A 54 -9.25 -0.01 -9.08
CA LYS A 54 -8.01 0.73 -9.35
C LYS A 54 -7.17 0.91 -8.09
N VAL A 55 -5.87 0.84 -8.26
CA VAL A 55 -4.86 1.00 -7.21
C VAL A 55 -3.83 2.03 -7.65
N ALA A 56 -3.32 2.80 -6.70
CA ALA A 56 -2.19 3.71 -6.91
C ALA A 56 -1.02 3.18 -6.07
N ALA A 57 -0.25 2.25 -6.65
CA ALA A 57 0.96 1.71 -6.03
C ALA A 57 1.99 1.36 -7.10
N TRP A 58 3.28 1.53 -6.78
CA TRP A 58 4.38 1.17 -7.70
C TRP A 58 4.69 -0.32 -7.73
N TYR A 59 4.12 -1.10 -6.81
CA TYR A 59 4.39 -2.51 -6.65
C TYR A 59 3.08 -3.24 -6.33
N ASP A 60 3.00 -4.52 -6.68
CA ASP A 60 1.85 -5.35 -6.35
C ASP A 60 2.07 -6.00 -4.98
N LEU A 61 1.20 -5.67 -4.03
CA LEU A 61 1.17 -6.23 -2.68
C LEU A 61 0.81 -7.72 -2.70
N ARG A 62 0.00 -8.21 -3.64
CA ARG A 62 -0.49 -9.58 -3.64
C ARG A 62 0.58 -10.64 -3.85
N PRO A 63 1.48 -10.55 -4.85
CA PRO A 63 2.60 -11.48 -4.96
C PRO A 63 3.55 -11.37 -3.76
N HIS A 64 3.70 -10.18 -3.16
CA HIS A 64 4.52 -10.00 -1.95
C HIS A 64 3.94 -10.71 -0.72
N ILE A 65 2.62 -10.63 -0.52
CA ILE A 65 1.95 -11.33 0.58
C ILE A 65 1.91 -12.83 0.32
N ALA A 66 1.72 -13.26 -0.94
CA ALA A 66 1.76 -14.66 -1.33
C ALA A 66 3.15 -15.29 -1.12
N ALA A 67 4.23 -14.52 -1.24
CA ALA A 67 5.60 -14.96 -0.99
C ALA A 67 5.96 -15.07 0.52
N GLN A 68 5.15 -14.52 1.41
CA GLN A 68 5.33 -14.63 2.87
C GLN A 68 4.43 -15.70 3.53
N GLY A 69 3.76 -16.54 2.71
CA GLY A 69 2.92 -17.66 3.15
C GLY A 69 3.66 -18.99 3.15
#